data_AF-A0A225W5G5-F1
#
_entry.id   AF-A0A225W5G5-F1
#
_cell.length_a   1.000
_cell.length_b   1.000
_cell.length_c   1.000
_cell.angle_alpha   90.00
_cell.angle_beta   90.00
_cell.angle_gamma   90.00
#
_symmetry.space_group_name_H-M   'P 1'
#
loop_
_entity.id
_entity.type
_entity.pdbx_description
1 polymer ?
#
loop_
_entity_poly.entity_id
_entity_poly.type
_entity_poly.pdbx_seq_one_letter_code
_entity_poly.pdbx_strand_id
1 'polypeptide(L)'
;MYPKGLSSGTMDQIRNVEKMRLSDLTTYVKVNGKSLRKKIPAFDGIKIAPEKYLGSNHGREGVQRLTKDNKRKLSAAVVSRPQELGGGDVLLISSSNPTKNDWLLPKGGWDKGEDIQHAALREVIEEGGVRCYTCPLFRTLTTYTNL
;
A
#
# COMPACT_ATOMS: atom_id res chain seq x y z
N MET A 1 12.89 -7.59 16.00
CA MET A 1 12.34 -6.99 17.23
C MET A 1 11.81 -5.62 16.85
N TYR A 2 10.57 -5.28 17.25
CA TYR A 2 9.96 -3.99 16.92
C TYR A 2 10.54 -2.85 17.78
N PRO A 3 10.51 -1.59 17.29
CA PRO A 3 10.96 -0.43 18.06
C PRO A 3 10.24 -0.33 19.41
N LYS A 4 10.95 0.17 20.42
CA LYS A 4 10.35 0.48 21.74
C LYS A 4 9.54 1.77 21.66
N GLY A 5 8.55 1.93 22.53
CA GLY A 5 7.74 3.16 22.63
C GLY A 5 6.57 3.25 21.65
N LEU A 6 6.21 2.15 20.97
CA LEU A 6 5.00 2.09 20.16
C LEU A 6 3.74 2.10 21.05
N SER A 7 2.68 2.74 20.56
CA SER A 7 1.38 2.74 21.25
C SER A 7 0.80 1.33 21.35
N SER A 8 -0.09 1.10 22.33
CA SER A 8 -0.80 -0.17 22.48
C SER A 8 -1.57 -0.54 21.20
N GLY A 9 -2.27 0.42 20.60
CA GLY A 9 -2.99 0.22 19.34
C GLY A 9 -2.07 -0.18 18.18
N THR A 10 -0.89 0.45 18.06
CA THR A 10 0.11 0.06 17.06
C THR A 10 0.61 -1.37 17.30
N MET A 11 0.83 -1.75 18.56
CA MET A 11 1.24 -3.11 18.91
C MET A 11 0.17 -4.15 18.57
N ASP A 12 -1.11 -3.81 18.75
CA ASP A 12 -2.23 -4.71 18.37
C ASP A 12 -2.33 -4.88 16.85
N GLN A 13 -2.16 -3.79 16.09
CA GLN A 13 -2.08 -3.85 14.61
C GLN A 13 -0.93 -4.76 14.16
N ILE A 14 0.27 -4.59 14.74
CA ILE A 14 1.43 -5.43 14.44
C ILE A 14 1.13 -6.90 14.72
N ARG A 15 0.57 -7.23 15.89
CA ARG A 15 0.21 -8.62 16.24
C ARG A 15 -0.77 -9.23 15.25
N ASN A 16 -1.74 -8.44 14.79
CA ASN A 16 -2.71 -8.90 13.79
C ASN A 16 -2.03 -9.19 12.45
N VAL A 17 -1.11 -8.33 12.02
CA VAL A 17 -0.33 -8.56 10.79
C VAL A 17 0.59 -9.78 10.92
N GLU A 18 1.24 -10.00 12.06
CA GLU A 18 2.07 -11.20 12.29
C GLU A 18 1.24 -12.49 12.23
N LYS A 19 0.03 -12.50 12.81
CA LYS A 19 -0.89 -13.63 12.67
C LYS A 19 -1.26 -13.89 11.21
N MET A 20 -1.50 -12.83 10.43
CA MET A 20 -1.77 -12.96 8.99
C MET A 20 -0.56 -13.51 8.22
N ARG A 21 0.66 -13.00 8.51
CA ARG A 21 1.90 -13.49 7.88
C ARG A 21 2.13 -14.98 8.10
N LEU A 22 1.83 -15.48 9.31
CA LEU A 22 1.92 -16.91 9.60
C LEU A 22 0.97 -17.73 8.70
N SER A 23 -0.27 -17.26 8.50
CA SER A 23 -1.19 -17.92 7.56
C SER A 23 -0.74 -17.79 6.09
N ASP A 24 -0.19 -16.63 5.72
CA ASP A 24 0.29 -16.37 4.36
C ASP A 24 1.48 -17.29 4.02
N LEU A 25 2.36 -17.59 4.98
CA LEU A 25 3.44 -18.57 4.81
C LEU A 25 2.92 -19.97 4.47
N THR A 26 1.79 -20.39 5.03
CA THR A 26 1.21 -21.73 4.76
C THR A 26 0.54 -21.84 3.39
N THR A 27 0.07 -20.71 2.84
CA THR A 27 -0.67 -20.66 1.56
C THR A 27 0.18 -20.16 0.39
N TYR A 28 1.38 -19.64 0.68
CA TYR A 28 2.26 -19.06 -0.32
C TYR A 28 2.78 -20.09 -1.31
N VAL A 29 2.43 -19.87 -2.59
CA VAL A 29 2.93 -20.63 -3.73
C VAL A 29 3.45 -19.65 -4.78
N LYS A 30 4.74 -19.71 -5.09
CA LYS A 30 5.43 -18.81 -6.04
C LYS A 30 5.25 -19.25 -7.50
N VAL A 31 4.00 -19.50 -7.92
CA VAL A 31 3.70 -19.92 -9.29
C VAL A 31 3.18 -18.73 -10.12
N ASN A 32 2.17 -18.00 -9.63
CA ASN A 32 1.53 -16.90 -10.40
C ASN A 32 1.36 -15.57 -9.61
N GLY A 33 1.97 -15.43 -8.43
CA GLY A 33 1.81 -14.23 -7.57
C GLY A 33 0.39 -13.97 -7.04
N LYS A 34 -0.56 -14.88 -7.30
CA LYS A 34 -1.96 -14.80 -6.86
C LYS A 34 -2.25 -15.59 -5.58
N SER A 35 -1.28 -16.36 -5.08
CA SER A 35 -1.45 -17.28 -3.94
C SER A 35 -1.85 -16.57 -2.63
N LEU A 36 -1.46 -15.30 -2.48
CA LEU A 36 -1.81 -14.48 -1.31
C LEU A 36 -3.10 -13.67 -1.47
N ARG A 37 -3.80 -13.75 -2.62
CA ARG A 37 -5.06 -13.03 -2.81
C ARG A 37 -6.17 -13.73 -2.02
N LYS A 38 -6.65 -13.06 -0.98
CA LYS A 38 -7.80 -13.54 -0.20
C LYS A 38 -9.08 -13.31 -1.01
N LYS A 39 -9.88 -14.36 -1.20
CA LYS A 39 -11.25 -14.21 -1.71
C LYS A 39 -12.09 -13.58 -0.60
N ILE A 40 -12.46 -12.32 -0.80
CA ILE A 40 -13.39 -11.63 0.10
C ILE A 40 -14.79 -11.87 -0.48
N PRO A 41 -15.66 -12.66 0.19
CA PRO A 41 -17.05 -12.78 -0.25
C PRO A 41 -17.76 -11.42 -0.10
N ALA A 42 -18.69 -11.12 -1.01
CA ALA A 42 -19.49 -9.91 -0.89
C ALA A 42 -20.32 -9.94 0.40
N PHE A 43 -20.38 -8.82 1.12
CA PHE A 43 -21.20 -8.62 2.31
C PHE A 43 -21.84 -7.23 2.28
N ASP A 44 -22.92 -7.03 3.03
CA ASP A 44 -23.64 -5.76 3.02
C ASP A 44 -22.77 -4.60 3.54
N GLY A 45 -22.75 -3.50 2.79
CA GLY A 45 -21.84 -2.38 3.05
C GLY A 45 -20.37 -2.61 2.68
N ILE A 46 -20.02 -3.69 1.96
CA ILE A 46 -18.66 -3.85 1.42
C ILE A 46 -18.36 -2.71 0.45
N LYS A 47 -17.22 -2.05 0.65
CA LYS A 47 -16.78 -0.97 -0.22
C LYS A 47 -15.58 -1.46 -1.02
N ILE A 48 -15.77 -1.50 -2.34
CA ILE A 48 -14.84 -2.08 -3.30
C ILE A 48 -14.10 -0.93 -3.99
N ALA A 49 -12.77 -1.02 -4.08
CA ALA A 49 -12.00 -0.05 -4.82
C ALA A 49 -12.47 -0.02 -6.30
N PRO A 50 -12.56 1.16 -6.92
CA PRO A 50 -12.97 1.28 -8.33
C PRO A 50 -12.16 0.35 -9.24
N GLU A 51 -12.79 -0.23 -10.26
CA GLU A 51 -12.20 -1.28 -11.12
C GLU A 51 -10.84 -0.89 -11.73
N LYS A 52 -10.68 0.40 -12.08
CA LYS A 52 -9.41 0.97 -12.57
C LYS A 52 -8.21 0.81 -11.62
N TYR A 53 -8.45 0.49 -10.35
CA TYR A 53 -7.44 0.25 -9.31
C TYR A 53 -7.36 -1.23 -8.88
N LEU A 54 -8.19 -2.13 -9.41
CA LEU A 54 -8.20 -3.56 -9.03
C LEU A 54 -7.23 -4.42 -9.85
N GLY A 55 -6.56 -3.83 -10.85
CA GLY A 55 -5.62 -4.51 -11.75
C GLY A 55 -4.27 -4.84 -11.10
N SER A 56 -3.75 -6.05 -11.34
CA SER A 56 -2.35 -6.38 -11.01
C SER A 56 -1.42 -5.68 -12.01
N ASN A 57 -0.63 -4.70 -11.57
CA ASN A 57 0.19 -3.85 -12.46
C ASN A 57 1.55 -4.48 -12.88
N HIS A 58 1.64 -5.81 -12.91
CA HIS A 58 2.79 -6.52 -13.46
C HIS A 58 2.59 -6.69 -14.97
N GLY A 59 3.13 -5.77 -15.77
CA GLY A 59 3.06 -5.86 -17.25
C GLY A 59 2.95 -4.56 -18.04
N ARG A 60 3.08 -3.37 -17.44
CA ARG A 60 3.05 -2.08 -18.17
C ARG A 60 4.38 -1.75 -18.88
N GLU A 61 4.95 -2.73 -19.60
CA GLU A 61 6.12 -2.47 -20.44
C GLU A 61 5.78 -1.39 -21.48
N GLY A 62 6.61 -0.34 -21.58
CA GLY A 62 6.41 0.79 -22.50
C GLY A 62 5.64 2.00 -21.95
N VAL A 63 4.81 1.84 -20.92
CA VAL A 63 4.01 2.94 -20.33
C VAL A 63 4.74 3.61 -19.15
N GLN A 64 5.66 2.92 -18.50
CA GLN A 64 6.41 3.45 -17.36
C GLN A 64 7.41 4.53 -17.76
N ARG A 65 7.61 5.53 -16.89
CA ARG A 65 8.69 6.51 -17.05
C ARG A 65 10.02 5.89 -16.65
N LEU A 66 11.03 6.11 -17.49
CA LEU A 66 12.40 5.64 -17.25
C LEU A 66 13.34 6.83 -16.98
N THR A 67 14.45 6.57 -16.29
CA THR A 67 15.60 7.48 -16.24
C THR A 67 16.42 7.37 -17.53
N LYS A 68 17.43 8.24 -17.70
CA LYS A 68 18.36 8.17 -18.84
C LYS A 68 19.09 6.82 -18.92
N ASP A 69 19.29 6.18 -17.77
CA ASP A 69 19.95 4.87 -17.66
C ASP A 69 18.97 3.68 -17.74
N ASN A 70 17.78 3.88 -18.34
CA ASN A 70 16.72 2.88 -18.46
C ASN A 70 16.21 2.28 -17.13
N LYS A 71 16.38 2.99 -16.01
CA LYS A 71 15.81 2.55 -14.71
C LYS A 71 14.38 3.07 -14.56
N ARG A 72 13.48 2.22 -14.04
CA ARG A 72 12.08 2.60 -13.76
C ARG A 72 12.01 3.70 -12.70
N LYS A 73 11.25 4.76 -12.99
CA LYS A 73 10.89 5.76 -11.98
C LYS A 73 9.73 5.25 -11.12
N LEU A 74 9.81 5.50 -9.82
CA LEU A 74 8.82 5.07 -8.85
C LEU A 74 8.17 6.27 -8.15
N SER A 75 6.91 6.11 -7.78
CA SER A 75 6.24 6.92 -6.77
C SER A 75 6.28 6.18 -5.43
N ALA A 76 6.32 6.93 -4.34
CA ALA A 76 6.14 6.40 -2.98
C ALA A 76 5.37 7.43 -2.16
N ALA A 77 4.55 6.96 -1.23
CA ALA A 77 3.70 7.78 -0.40
C ALA A 77 4.03 7.61 1.08
N VAL A 78 4.22 8.73 1.78
CA VAL A 78 4.13 8.77 3.25
C VAL A 78 2.74 9.24 3.58
N VAL A 79 1.99 8.40 4.29
CA VAL A 79 0.58 8.62 4.58
C VAL A 79 0.37 8.65 6.08
N SER A 80 -0.23 9.72 6.57
CA SER A 80 -0.60 9.88 7.99
C SER A 80 -2.06 10.29 8.11
N ARG A 81 -2.66 10.01 9.27
CA ARG A 81 -3.95 10.59 9.61
C ARG A 81 -3.81 12.10 9.87
N PRO A 82 -4.88 12.88 9.65
CA PRO A 82 -4.95 14.26 10.10
C PRO A 82 -4.67 14.37 11.61
N GLN A 83 -4.11 15.50 12.04
CA GLN A 83 -3.71 15.68 13.44
C GLN A 83 -4.93 15.59 14.37
N GLU A 84 -6.08 16.11 13.95
CA GLU A 84 -7.36 16.03 14.65
C GLU A 84 -7.91 14.60 14.81
N LEU A 85 -7.45 13.65 13.99
CA LEU A 85 -7.81 12.22 14.08
C LEU A 85 -6.70 11.38 14.74
N GLY A 86 -5.80 12.03 15.48
CA GLY A 86 -4.70 11.39 16.19
C GLY A 86 -3.50 11.06 15.31
N GLY A 87 -3.23 11.88 14.29
CA GLY A 87 -2.09 11.75 13.37
C GLY A 87 -0.72 11.69 14.03
N GLY A 88 0.33 11.71 13.21
CA GLY A 88 1.71 11.46 13.66
C GLY A 88 2.14 10.00 13.55
N ASP A 89 1.27 9.14 13.01
CA ASP A 89 1.56 7.79 12.57
C ASP A 89 1.82 7.73 11.05
N VAL A 90 2.40 6.63 10.58
CA VAL A 90 2.66 6.40 9.16
C VAL A 90 2.06 5.05 8.74
N LEU A 91 1.29 5.06 7.65
CA LEU A 91 0.81 3.84 7.01
C LEU A 91 1.99 3.06 6.41
N LEU A 92 2.10 1.81 6.83
CA LEU A 92 3.02 0.84 6.24
C LEU A 92 2.23 -0.39 5.77
N ILE A 93 2.68 -0.97 4.68
CA ILE A 93 2.15 -2.23 4.13
C ILE A 93 3.16 -3.35 4.36
N SER A 94 2.66 -4.57 4.58
CA SER A 94 3.52 -5.74 4.66
C SER A 94 3.95 -6.19 3.26
N SER A 95 5.22 -6.54 3.09
CA SER A 95 5.72 -7.14 1.84
C SER A 95 4.90 -8.36 1.42
N SER A 96 4.62 -8.46 0.11
CA SER A 96 3.99 -9.63 -0.52
C SER A 96 4.93 -10.85 -0.58
N ASN A 97 6.20 -10.68 -0.20
CA ASN A 97 7.08 -11.81 0.08
C ASN A 97 7.03 -12.14 1.57
N PRO A 98 6.29 -13.19 1.97
CA PRO A 98 6.04 -13.49 3.38
C PRO A 98 7.30 -13.94 4.12
N THR A 99 8.39 -14.29 3.43
CA THR A 99 9.65 -14.68 4.07
C THR A 99 10.54 -13.49 4.46
N LYS A 100 10.26 -12.29 3.93
CA LYS A 100 11.06 -11.09 4.21
C LYS A 100 10.63 -10.35 5.47
N ASN A 101 9.36 -10.48 5.90
CA ASN A 101 8.79 -9.77 7.06
C ASN A 101 8.99 -8.24 7.04
N ASP A 102 9.21 -7.66 5.86
CA ASP A 102 9.47 -6.24 5.68
C ASP A 102 8.19 -5.41 5.76
N TRP A 103 8.36 -4.18 6.23
CA TRP A 103 7.37 -3.12 6.17
C TRP A 103 7.79 -2.11 5.11
N LEU A 104 6.87 -1.77 4.22
CA LEU A 104 7.13 -0.92 3.06
C LEU A 104 6.17 0.26 3.08
N LEU A 105 6.60 1.37 2.48
CA LEU A 105 5.66 2.42 2.09
C LEU A 105 4.88 1.95 0.86
N PRO A 106 3.60 2.35 0.70
CA PRO A 106 2.89 2.20 -0.55
C PRO A 106 3.68 2.87 -1.68
N LYS A 107 4.01 2.09 -2.71
CA LYS A 107 4.90 2.54 -3.78
C LYS A 107 4.71 1.74 -5.05
N GLY A 108 5.02 2.34 -6.19
CA GLY A 108 5.07 1.61 -7.44
C GLY A 108 5.46 2.47 -8.62
N GLY A 109 5.03 2.08 -9.80
CA GLY A 109 5.51 2.69 -11.05
C GLY A 109 4.98 4.08 -11.24
N TRP A 110 5.83 4.98 -11.73
CA TRP A 110 5.36 6.25 -12.27
C TRP A 110 5.17 6.13 -13.79
N ASP A 111 3.92 6.19 -14.24
CA ASP A 111 3.59 6.02 -15.65
C ASP A 111 3.63 7.34 -16.45
N LYS A 112 3.71 7.22 -17.77
CA LYS A 112 3.58 8.33 -18.72
C LYS A 112 2.14 8.83 -18.71
N GLY A 113 1.96 10.14 -18.75
CA GLY A 113 0.63 10.77 -18.76
C GLY A 113 0.04 11.09 -17.38
N GLU A 114 0.59 10.54 -16.29
CA GLU A 114 0.24 10.94 -14.91
C GLU A 114 1.35 11.79 -14.27
N ASP A 115 0.97 12.68 -13.35
CA ASP A 115 1.93 13.35 -12.46
C ASP A 115 2.33 12.43 -11.30
N ILE A 116 3.35 12.83 -10.55
CA ILE A 116 3.87 12.02 -9.44
C ILE A 116 2.88 11.89 -8.27
N GLN A 117 1.98 12.86 -8.10
CA GLN A 117 1.00 12.86 -7.02
C GLN A 117 -0.12 11.86 -7.31
N HIS A 118 -0.64 11.87 -8.53
CA HIS A 118 -1.60 10.89 -9.04
C HIS A 118 -1.02 9.47 -8.98
N ALA A 119 0.25 9.29 -9.38
CA ALA A 119 0.93 8.01 -9.26
C ALA A 119 1.00 7.56 -7.78
N ALA A 120 1.33 8.44 -6.84
CA ALA A 120 1.41 8.10 -5.42
C ALA A 120 0.02 7.79 -4.81
N LEU A 121 -1.00 8.60 -5.11
CA LEU A 121 -2.39 8.39 -4.67
C LEU A 121 -2.92 7.04 -5.16
N ARG A 122 -2.63 6.68 -6.42
CA ARG A 122 -3.00 5.39 -6.99
C ARG A 122 -2.39 4.23 -6.20
N GLU A 123 -1.09 4.26 -5.94
CA GLU A 123 -0.41 3.18 -5.20
C GLU A 123 -0.93 3.05 -3.74
N VAL A 124 -1.30 4.17 -3.10
CA VAL A 124 -1.93 4.14 -1.76
C VAL A 124 -3.29 3.44 -1.79
N ILE A 125 -4.09 3.66 -2.83
CA ILE A 125 -5.38 2.99 -3.00
C ILE A 125 -5.17 1.51 -3.32
N GLU A 126 -4.28 1.19 -4.27
CA GLU A 126 -4.03 -0.16 -4.77
C GLU A 126 -3.37 -1.08 -3.72
N GLU A 127 -2.34 -0.59 -3.02
CA GLU A 127 -1.59 -1.40 -2.04
C GLU A 127 -2.05 -1.19 -0.59
N GLY A 128 -2.44 0.05 -0.25
CA GLY A 128 -2.83 0.42 1.11
C GLY A 128 -4.33 0.30 1.38
N GLY A 129 -5.16 0.21 0.34
CA GLY A 129 -6.62 0.09 0.48
C GLY A 129 -7.27 1.32 1.13
N VAL A 130 -6.62 2.49 1.09
CA VAL A 130 -7.13 3.72 1.69
C VAL A 130 -7.21 4.85 0.68
N ARG A 131 -8.17 5.76 0.88
CA ARG A 131 -8.26 7.02 0.12
C ARG A 131 -7.55 8.14 0.88
N CYS A 132 -6.80 8.93 0.13
CA CYS A 132 -6.09 10.08 0.66
C CYS A 132 -6.13 11.25 -0.34
N TYR A 133 -5.77 12.42 0.17
CA TYR A 133 -5.66 13.65 -0.58
C TYR A 133 -4.24 14.20 -0.39
N THR A 134 -3.76 14.96 -1.36
CA THR A 134 -2.48 15.64 -1.26
C THR A 134 -2.57 16.77 -0.24
N CYS A 135 -1.64 16.81 0.72
CA CYS A 135 -1.45 18.00 1.52
C CYS A 135 -0.56 18.98 0.73
N PRO A 136 -0.93 20.27 0.57
CA PRO A 136 -0.10 21.23 -0.17
C PRO A 136 1.21 21.61 0.56
N LEU A 137 1.23 21.49 1.89
CA LEU A 137 2.28 22.02 2.78
C LEU A 137 3.54 21.15 2.84
N PHE A 138 3.42 19.87 2.50
CA PHE A 138 4.52 18.93 2.31
C PHE A 138 4.18 18.04 1.13
N ARG A 139 5.18 17.46 0.44
CA ARG A 139 4.93 16.35 -0.51
C ARG A 139 4.52 15.06 0.22
N THR A 140 3.55 15.16 1.12
CA THR A 140 3.04 14.12 2.01
C THR A 140 1.53 14.01 1.78
N LEU A 141 1.03 12.79 1.69
CA LEU A 141 -0.39 12.52 1.46
C LEU A 141 -1.08 12.35 2.82
N THR A 142 -2.23 12.98 3.01
CA THR A 142 -3.01 12.86 4.25
C THR A 142 -4.31 12.11 3.94
N THR A 143 -4.66 11.10 4.75
CA THR A 143 -5.87 10.29 4.52
C THR A 143 -7.14 10.96 4.99
N TYR A 144 -8.24 10.73 4.28
CA TYR A 144 -9.59 10.90 4.81
C TYR A 144 -10.51 9.79 4.32
N THR A 145 -11.19 9.18 5.29
CA THR A 145 -12.26 8.17 5.19
C THR A 145 -11.85 6.74 4.81
N ASN A 146 -12.34 5.79 5.64
CA ASN A 146 -12.32 4.37 5.37
C ASN A 146 -13.00 4.10 4.04
N LEU A 147 -12.29 3.38 3.16
CA LEU A 147 -12.82 2.99 1.89
C LEU A 147 -14.12 2.26 2.09
#